data_AF-A0A5Q4E9H0-F1
#
_entry.id   AF-A0A5Q4E9H0-F1
#
_cell.length_a   1.000
_cell.length_b   1.000
_cell.length_c   1.000
_cell.angle_alpha   90.00
_cell.angle_beta   90.00
_cell.angle_gamma   90.00
#
_symmetry.space_group_name_H-M   'P 1'
#
loop_
_entity.id
_entity.type
_entity.pdbx_description
1 polymer ?
#
loop_
_entity_poly.entity_id
_entity_poly.type
_entity_poly.pdbx_seq_one_letter_code
_entity_poly.pdbx_strand_id
1 'polypeptide(L)'
;MAWFLRINDTLTQKLYPMKYILLPLIVAFIGLTDIQSQTVRDFARMAKAKMELGDYKGAIDDFSAIIRLQPEYEMLYQAHFGRGYAKFQSGDFEGAKTDFDRAIRIYPNDAEVFFWRAYTKYRLRYRASSEIADYNRAILLRPDYAEAYFNRGQAKIKNRQLRSGCIDLKKALELGYEEAETHVRIHCGGP
;
A
#
# COMPACT_ATOMS: atom_id res chain seq x y z
N MET A 1 -6.93 -40.08 -57.75
CA MET A 1 -7.43 -39.18 -56.68
C MET A 1 -7.03 -39.65 -55.26
N ALA A 2 -5.86 -40.25 -55.03
CA ALA A 2 -5.55 -40.91 -53.75
C ALA A 2 -4.16 -40.58 -53.15
N TRP A 3 -3.55 -39.45 -53.52
CA TRP A 3 -2.21 -39.08 -53.02
C TRP A 3 -2.20 -38.04 -51.87
N PHE A 4 -3.36 -37.52 -51.46
CA PHE A 4 -3.44 -36.47 -50.43
C PHE A 4 -3.72 -36.97 -49.00
N LEU A 5 -3.90 -38.28 -48.76
CA LEU A 5 -4.31 -38.80 -47.43
C LEU A 5 -3.17 -39.32 -46.54
N ARG A 6 -1.89 -39.27 -46.97
CA ARG A 6 -0.80 -39.94 -46.24
C ARG A 6 0.13 -39.03 -45.42
N ILE A 7 -0.05 -37.71 -45.46
CA ILE A 7 0.83 -36.75 -44.78
C ILE A 7 0.28 -36.32 -43.40
N ASN A 8 -1.01 -36.58 -43.10
CA ASN A 8 -1.65 -36.07 -41.90
C ASN A 8 -1.58 -37.01 -40.67
N ASP A 9 -1.16 -38.26 -40.82
CA ASP A 9 -1.33 -39.30 -39.78
C ASP A 9 -0.13 -39.41 -38.82
N THR A 10 1.07 -39.05 -39.29
CA THR A 10 2.31 -39.12 -38.48
C THR A 10 2.52 -37.88 -37.62
N LEU A 11 2.04 -36.72 -38.06
CA LEU A 11 2.02 -35.48 -37.26
C LEU A 11 0.98 -35.56 -36.14
N THR A 12 -0.22 -36.06 -36.43
CA THR A 12 -1.28 -36.26 -35.43
C THR A 12 -0.90 -37.31 -34.39
N GLN A 13 -0.30 -38.45 -34.77
CA GLN A 13 0.21 -39.46 -33.82
C GLN A 13 1.34 -38.95 -32.91
N LYS A 14 2.18 -38.01 -33.37
CA LYS A 14 3.23 -37.39 -32.53
C LYS A 14 2.70 -36.28 -31.62
N LEU A 15 1.68 -35.54 -32.07
CA LEU A 15 1.02 -34.48 -31.28
C LEU A 15 0.03 -35.02 -30.23
N TYR A 16 -0.56 -36.20 -30.47
CA TYR A 16 -1.50 -36.85 -29.56
C TYR A 16 -0.93 -37.13 -28.15
N PRO A 17 0.20 -37.84 -27.98
CA PRO A 17 0.76 -38.15 -26.65
C PRO A 17 1.23 -36.88 -25.92
N MET A 18 1.66 -35.86 -26.67
CA MET A 18 2.07 -34.57 -26.12
C MET A 18 0.89 -33.85 -25.44
N LYS A 19 -0.33 -33.95 -25.98
CA LYS A 19 -1.56 -33.39 -25.39
C LYS A 19 -1.93 -34.04 -24.05
N TYR A 20 -1.76 -35.36 -23.91
CA TYR A 20 -2.06 -36.10 -22.67
C TYR A 20 -1.04 -35.88 -21.55
N ILE A 21 0.16 -35.40 -21.89
CA ILE A 21 1.19 -35.06 -20.90
C ILE A 21 1.08 -33.57 -20.52
N LEU A 22 0.88 -32.67 -21.49
CA LEU A 22 0.76 -31.23 -21.22
C LEU A 22 -0.51 -30.85 -20.45
N LEU A 23 -1.67 -31.43 -20.78
CA LEU A 23 -2.93 -31.08 -20.13
C LEU A 23 -2.93 -31.30 -18.60
N PRO A 24 -2.55 -32.49 -18.06
CA PRO A 24 -2.49 -32.68 -16.61
C PRO A 24 -1.40 -31.84 -15.93
N LEU A 25 -0.28 -31.55 -16.60
CA LEU A 25 0.74 -30.65 -16.08
C LEU A 25 0.22 -29.20 -15.95
N ILE A 26 -0.55 -28.74 -16.94
CA ILE A 26 -1.20 -27.42 -16.91
C ILE A 26 -2.25 -27.37 -15.80
N VAL A 27 -3.09 -28.40 -15.65
CA VAL A 27 -4.10 -28.47 -14.58
C VAL A 27 -3.43 -28.50 -13.20
N ALA A 28 -2.35 -29.27 -13.04
CA ALA A 28 -1.57 -29.30 -11.80
C ALA A 28 -0.96 -27.94 -11.49
N PHE A 29 -0.41 -27.25 -12.50
CA PHE A 29 0.14 -25.90 -12.34
C PHE A 29 -0.94 -24.88 -11.93
N ILE A 30 -2.10 -24.87 -12.61
CA ILE A 30 -3.24 -24.01 -12.25
C ILE A 30 -3.68 -24.28 -10.81
N GLY A 31 -3.85 -25.55 -10.43
CA GLY A 31 -4.23 -25.93 -9.07
C GLY A 31 -3.23 -25.46 -8.01
N LEU A 32 -1.92 -25.52 -8.29
CA LEU A 32 -0.90 -24.99 -7.39
C LEU A 32 -1.00 -23.46 -7.23
N THR A 33 -1.22 -22.74 -8.34
CA THR A 33 -1.42 -21.28 -8.27
C THR A 33 -2.68 -20.89 -7.52
N ASP A 34 -3.76 -21.67 -7.65
CA ASP A 34 -5.00 -21.45 -6.94
C ASP A 34 -4.83 -21.66 -5.42
N ILE A 35 -4.14 -22.73 -5.01
CA ILE A 35 -3.83 -23.00 -3.59
C ILE A 35 -2.98 -21.88 -2.99
N GLN A 36 -1.95 -21.41 -3.71
CA GLN A 36 -1.12 -20.30 -3.26
C GLN A 36 -1.94 -19.00 -3.16
N SER A 37 -2.79 -18.72 -4.14
CA SER A 37 -3.66 -17.54 -4.13
C SER A 37 -4.64 -17.57 -2.95
N GLN A 38 -5.19 -18.76 -2.63
CA GLN A 38 -6.10 -18.93 -1.51
C GLN A 38 -5.38 -18.71 -0.18
N THR A 39 -4.19 -19.27 -0.03
CA THR A 39 -3.35 -19.10 1.16
C THR A 39 -3.03 -17.62 1.41
N VAL A 40 -2.71 -16.86 0.36
CA VAL A 40 -2.48 -15.40 0.45
C VAL A 40 -3.73 -14.66 0.93
N ARG A 41 -4.90 -15.00 0.37
CA ARG A 41 -6.19 -14.40 0.78
C ARG A 41 -6.53 -14.70 2.24
N ASP A 42 -6.25 -15.91 2.71
CA ASP A 42 -6.50 -16.30 4.09
C ASP A 42 -5.61 -15.53 5.06
N PHE A 43 -4.31 -15.40 4.78
CA PHE A 43 -3.42 -14.52 5.54
C PHE A 43 -3.88 -13.06 5.52
N ALA A 44 -4.34 -12.55 4.38
CA ALA A 44 -4.83 -11.16 4.28
C ALA A 44 -6.05 -10.93 5.17
N ARG A 45 -6.98 -11.89 5.21
CA ARG A 45 -8.15 -11.84 6.09
C ARG A 45 -7.75 -11.89 7.57
N MET A 46 -6.85 -12.79 7.95
CA MET A 46 -6.36 -12.89 9.32
C MET A 46 -5.63 -11.62 9.75
N ALA A 47 -4.75 -11.09 8.90
CA ALA A 47 -4.03 -9.85 9.17
C ALA A 47 -4.99 -8.69 9.42
N LYS A 48 -6.01 -8.52 8.57
CA LYS A 48 -7.03 -7.48 8.73
C LYS A 48 -7.83 -7.65 10.04
N ALA A 49 -8.26 -8.86 10.36
CA ALA A 49 -8.98 -9.12 11.61
C ALA A 49 -8.11 -8.80 12.84
N LYS A 50 -6.83 -9.17 12.82
CA LYS A 50 -5.87 -8.85 13.89
C LYS A 50 -5.63 -7.34 14.01
N MET A 51 -5.56 -6.62 12.88
CA MET A 51 -5.50 -5.15 12.87
C MET A 51 -6.70 -4.52 13.58
N GLU A 52 -7.92 -5.01 13.30
CA GLU A 52 -9.16 -4.53 13.93
C GLU A 52 -9.20 -4.82 15.43
N LEU A 53 -8.60 -5.93 15.86
CA LEU A 53 -8.47 -6.32 17.27
C LEU A 53 -7.29 -5.64 18.00
N GLY A 54 -6.48 -4.85 17.29
CA GLY A 54 -5.27 -4.22 17.85
C GLY A 54 -4.10 -5.20 18.06
N ASP A 55 -4.19 -6.44 17.58
CA ASP A 55 -3.07 -7.38 17.55
C ASP A 55 -2.13 -7.05 16.36
N TYR A 56 -1.42 -5.94 16.51
CA TYR A 56 -0.50 -5.47 15.47
C TYR A 56 0.66 -6.43 15.24
N LYS A 57 1.13 -7.14 16.28
CA LYS A 57 2.22 -8.11 16.16
C LYS A 57 1.78 -9.30 15.30
N GLY A 58 0.62 -9.89 15.60
CA GLY A 58 0.10 -10.99 14.80
C GLY A 58 -0.24 -10.56 13.35
N ALA A 59 -0.70 -9.32 13.15
CA ALA A 59 -0.90 -8.78 11.81
C ALA A 59 0.41 -8.64 11.02
N ILE A 60 1.49 -8.19 11.67
CA ILE A 60 2.83 -8.12 11.07
C ILE A 60 3.30 -9.49 10.59
N ASP A 61 3.06 -10.54 11.38
CA ASP A 61 3.44 -11.91 11.05
C ASP A 61 2.69 -12.42 9.80
N ASP A 62 1.37 -12.19 9.74
CA ASP A 62 0.55 -12.60 8.60
C ASP A 62 0.91 -11.82 7.32
N PHE A 63 1.08 -10.49 7.39
CA PHE A 63 1.53 -9.71 6.23
C PHE A 63 2.93 -10.13 5.77
N SER A 64 3.82 -10.51 6.71
CA SER A 64 5.13 -11.04 6.37
C SER A 64 5.05 -12.40 5.68
N ALA A 65 4.06 -13.23 6.04
CA ALA A 65 3.77 -14.46 5.32
C ALA A 65 3.33 -14.19 3.88
N ILE A 66 2.44 -13.21 3.66
CA ILE A 66 2.03 -12.78 2.32
C ILE A 66 3.25 -12.35 1.49
N ILE A 67 4.11 -11.49 2.03
CA ILE A 67 5.30 -11.00 1.32
C ILE A 67 6.25 -12.14 0.94
N ARG A 68 6.42 -13.16 1.80
CA ARG A 68 7.24 -14.35 1.48
C ARG A 68 6.67 -15.19 0.34
N LEU A 69 5.34 -15.21 0.20
CA LEU A 69 4.66 -15.92 -0.88
C LEU A 69 4.75 -15.19 -2.23
N GLN A 70 5.32 -13.97 -2.27
CA GLN A 70 5.51 -13.16 -3.48
C GLN A 70 4.28 -13.15 -4.40
N PRO A 71 3.12 -12.71 -3.89
CA PRO A 71 1.89 -12.68 -4.67
C PRO A 71 1.97 -11.62 -5.76
N GLU A 72 0.90 -11.52 -6.54
CA GLU A 72 0.73 -10.44 -7.50
C GLU A 72 0.85 -9.04 -6.87
N TYR A 73 1.15 -8.06 -7.72
CA TYR A 73 1.49 -6.70 -7.30
C TYR A 73 0.49 -6.07 -6.33
N GLU A 74 -0.81 -6.26 -6.53
CA GLU A 74 -1.84 -5.66 -5.67
C GLU A 74 -1.80 -6.23 -4.24
N MET A 75 -1.73 -7.55 -4.09
CA MET A 75 -1.62 -8.19 -2.77
C MET A 75 -0.28 -7.87 -2.11
N LEU A 76 0.81 -7.76 -2.89
CA LEU A 76 2.12 -7.38 -2.38
C LEU A 76 2.12 -5.93 -1.88
N TYR A 77 1.45 -5.02 -2.60
CA TYR A 77 1.22 -3.65 -2.16
C TYR A 77 0.47 -3.61 -0.83
N GLN A 78 -0.69 -4.28 -0.76
CA GLN A 78 -1.52 -4.32 0.45
C GLN A 78 -0.76 -4.89 1.64
N ALA A 79 0.07 -5.92 1.43
CA ALA A 79 0.86 -6.51 2.50
C ALA A 79 1.96 -5.57 3.02
N HIS A 80 2.66 -4.86 2.13
CA HIS A 80 3.62 -3.84 2.57
C HIS A 80 2.93 -2.66 3.26
N PHE A 81 1.83 -2.15 2.70
CA PHE A 81 1.09 -1.05 3.31
C PHE A 81 0.54 -1.43 4.69
N GLY A 82 -0.15 -2.57 4.78
CA GLY A 82 -0.73 -3.09 6.02
C GLY A 82 0.33 -3.40 7.08
N ARG A 83 1.45 -4.03 6.71
CA ARG A 83 2.57 -4.26 7.64
C ARG A 83 3.21 -2.96 8.10
N GLY A 84 3.35 -1.99 7.21
CA GLY A 84 3.88 -0.67 7.53
C GLY A 84 3.00 0.03 8.57
N TYR A 85 1.68 0.01 8.38
CA TYR A 85 0.73 0.57 9.32
C TYR A 85 0.73 -0.18 10.67
N ALA A 86 0.75 -1.51 10.67
CA ALA A 86 0.85 -2.31 11.90
C ALA A 86 2.13 -2.01 12.70
N LYS A 87 3.27 -1.86 12.02
CA LYS A 87 4.55 -1.47 12.63
C LYS A 87 4.50 -0.05 13.18
N PHE A 88 3.87 0.88 12.47
CA PHE A 88 3.66 2.24 12.96
C PHE A 88 2.90 2.23 14.29
N GLN A 89 1.80 1.47 14.36
CA GLN A 89 1.00 1.33 15.58
C GLN A 89 1.78 0.65 16.72
N SER A 90 2.67 -0.28 16.38
CA SER A 90 3.57 -0.95 17.34
C SER A 90 4.78 -0.11 17.77
N GLY A 91 4.97 1.09 17.20
CA GLY A 91 6.10 1.97 17.47
C GLY A 91 7.39 1.68 16.68
N ASP A 92 7.39 0.68 15.80
CA ASP A 92 8.50 0.40 14.87
C ASP A 92 8.42 1.35 13.66
N PHE A 93 8.80 2.60 13.87
CA PHE A 93 8.70 3.64 12.84
C PHE A 93 9.69 3.43 11.68
N GLU A 94 10.90 2.91 11.94
CA GLU A 94 11.87 2.64 10.86
C GLU A 94 11.41 1.48 9.97
N GLY A 95 10.87 0.42 10.58
CA GLY A 95 10.25 -0.67 9.84
C GLY A 95 9.02 -0.22 9.06
N ALA A 96 8.17 0.63 9.66
CA ALA A 96 7.02 1.22 8.99
C ALA A 96 7.42 2.03 7.75
N LYS A 97 8.41 2.92 7.88
CA LYS A 97 8.94 3.71 6.77
C LYS A 97 9.43 2.81 5.64
N THR A 98 10.19 1.76 5.97
CA THR A 98 10.72 0.81 5.00
C THR A 98 9.62 0.11 4.21
N ASP A 99 8.53 -0.27 4.89
CA ASP A 99 7.38 -0.89 4.27
C ASP A 99 6.58 0.10 3.40
N PHE A 100 6.40 1.34 3.84
CA PHE A 100 5.79 2.39 2.99
C PHE A 100 6.63 2.71 1.75
N ASP A 101 7.97 2.70 1.86
CA ASP A 101 8.87 2.86 0.71
C ASP A 101 8.76 1.70 -0.29
N ARG A 102 8.40 0.50 0.17
CA ARG A 102 8.10 -0.65 -0.72
C ARG A 102 6.72 -0.50 -1.36
N ALA A 103 5.70 -0.16 -0.58
CA ALA A 103 4.35 0.07 -1.07
C ALA A 103 4.30 1.17 -2.16
N ILE A 104 4.96 2.32 -1.95
CA ILE A 104 5.05 3.41 -2.94
C ILE A 104 5.70 2.97 -4.25
N ARG A 105 6.70 2.08 -4.19
CA ARG A 105 7.36 1.55 -5.39
C ARG A 105 6.46 0.63 -6.20
N ILE A 106 5.55 -0.08 -5.54
CA ILE A 106 4.59 -0.97 -6.19
C ILE A 106 3.42 -0.17 -6.75
N TYR A 107 2.86 0.73 -5.94
CA TYR A 107 1.71 1.56 -6.31
C TYR A 107 1.93 3.02 -5.89
N PRO A 108 2.39 3.89 -6.82
CA PRO A 108 2.76 5.28 -6.51
C PRO A 108 1.59 6.28 -6.53
N ASN A 109 0.35 5.79 -6.65
CA ASN A 109 -0.85 6.59 -6.84
C ASN A 109 -1.87 6.47 -5.69
N ASP A 110 -1.45 5.96 -4.52
CA ASP A 110 -2.27 6.00 -3.31
C ASP A 110 -1.85 7.16 -2.41
N ALA A 111 -2.77 8.06 -2.09
CA ALA A 111 -2.52 9.19 -1.20
C ALA A 111 -2.18 8.74 0.23
N GLU A 112 -2.76 7.64 0.69
CA GLU A 112 -2.69 7.18 2.07
C GLU A 112 -1.29 6.70 2.45
N VAL A 113 -0.59 6.02 1.53
CA VAL A 113 0.80 5.58 1.78
C VAL A 113 1.77 6.76 1.90
N PHE A 114 1.56 7.83 1.14
CA PHE A 114 2.36 9.05 1.30
C PHE A 114 2.04 9.76 2.62
N PHE A 115 0.76 9.83 2.99
CA PHE A 115 0.35 10.37 4.29
C PHE A 115 1.02 9.62 5.45
N TRP A 116 0.91 8.29 5.51
CA TRP A 116 1.50 7.50 6.58
C TRP A 116 3.03 7.54 6.58
N ARG A 117 3.69 7.63 5.41
CA ARG A 117 5.14 7.82 5.35
C ARG A 117 5.54 9.20 5.88
N ALA A 118 4.81 10.26 5.56
CA ALA A 118 5.04 11.60 6.09
C ALA A 118 4.90 11.62 7.62
N TYR A 119 3.84 10.99 8.13
CA TYR A 119 3.58 10.91 9.56
C TYR A 119 4.63 10.06 10.29
N THR A 120 5.07 8.95 9.68
CA THR A 120 6.21 8.17 10.17
C THR A 120 7.49 9.00 10.25
N LYS A 121 7.80 9.80 9.22
CA LYS A 121 8.95 10.71 9.22
C LYS A 121 8.87 11.76 10.33
N TYR A 122 7.67 12.27 10.61
CA TYR A 122 7.41 13.15 11.76
C TYR A 122 7.77 12.44 13.08
N ARG A 123 7.29 11.21 13.30
CA ARG A 123 7.61 10.41 14.50
C ARG A 123 9.11 10.12 14.65
N LEU A 124 9.80 9.90 13.52
CA LEU A 124 11.25 9.72 13.46
C LEU A 124 12.04 11.03 13.55
N ARG A 125 11.39 12.18 13.72
CA ARG A 125 12.02 13.51 13.82
C ARG A 125 12.88 13.87 12.60
N TYR A 126 12.46 13.47 11.41
CA TYR A 126 13.09 13.92 10.18
C TYR A 126 12.93 15.45 10.02
N ARG A 127 13.66 16.02 9.06
CA ARG A 127 13.47 17.43 8.69
C ARG A 127 12.06 17.63 8.15
N ALA A 128 11.41 18.70 8.58
CA ALA A 128 10.04 19.04 8.17
C ALA A 128 9.86 19.11 6.64
N SER A 129 10.89 19.51 5.89
CA SER A 129 10.85 19.50 4.42
C SER A 129 10.61 18.11 3.81
N SER A 130 11.09 17.04 4.46
CA SER A 130 10.88 15.65 4.03
C SER A 130 9.45 15.18 4.29
N GLU A 131 8.85 15.63 5.40
CA GLU A 131 7.44 15.39 5.74
C GLU A 131 6.53 16.13 4.74
N ILE A 132 6.80 17.42 4.50
CA ILE A 132 6.05 18.28 3.57
C ILE A 132 6.02 17.72 2.15
N ALA A 133 7.14 17.14 1.67
CA ALA A 133 7.19 16.55 0.34
C ALA A 133 6.21 15.38 0.16
N ASP A 134 6.05 14.55 1.19
CA ASP A 134 5.12 13.43 1.16
C ASP A 134 3.67 13.91 1.31
N TYR A 135 3.40 14.85 2.21
CA TYR A 135 2.06 15.43 2.31
C TYR A 135 1.64 16.16 1.03
N ASN A 136 2.58 16.82 0.32
CA ASN A 136 2.31 17.40 -0.99
C ASN A 136 1.85 16.34 -1.99
N ARG A 137 2.48 15.16 -2.00
CA ARG A 137 2.09 14.06 -2.89
C ARG A 137 0.75 13.46 -2.48
N ALA A 138 0.49 13.30 -1.18
CA ALA A 138 -0.81 12.83 -0.68
C ALA A 138 -1.95 13.77 -1.11
N ILE A 139 -1.78 15.08 -0.91
CA ILE A 139 -2.77 16.11 -1.29
C ILE A 139 -2.95 16.20 -2.81
N LEU A 140 -1.88 16.02 -3.59
CA LEU A 140 -1.98 15.98 -5.05
C LEU A 140 -2.83 14.81 -5.54
N LEU A 141 -2.74 13.66 -4.86
CA LEU A 141 -3.51 12.45 -5.20
C LEU A 141 -4.94 12.49 -4.63
N ARG A 142 -5.14 13.15 -3.48
CA ARG A 142 -6.42 13.29 -2.79
C ARG A 142 -6.59 14.74 -2.28
N PRO A 143 -7.12 15.67 -3.11
CA PRO A 143 -7.24 17.09 -2.77
C PRO A 143 -8.23 17.42 -1.64
N ASP A 144 -9.06 16.47 -1.24
CA ASP A 144 -10.02 16.55 -0.12
C ASP A 144 -9.48 15.88 1.16
N TYR A 145 -8.19 15.51 1.21
CA TYR A 145 -7.58 14.86 2.37
C TYR A 145 -7.30 15.86 3.52
N ALA A 146 -8.34 16.16 4.30
CA ALA A 146 -8.31 17.17 5.35
C ALA A 146 -7.16 16.98 6.36
N GLU A 147 -6.96 15.75 6.83
CA GLU A 147 -5.89 15.40 7.78
C GLU A 147 -4.48 15.62 7.19
N ALA A 148 -4.29 15.40 5.88
CA ALA A 148 -3.02 15.66 5.21
C ALA A 148 -2.72 17.17 5.15
N TYR A 149 -3.74 18.02 4.93
CA TYR A 149 -3.59 19.47 5.03
C TYR A 149 -3.23 19.88 6.45
N PHE A 150 -3.91 19.36 7.46
CA PHE A 150 -3.63 19.67 8.86
C PHE A 150 -2.16 19.38 9.22
N ASN A 151 -1.71 18.16 8.94
CA ASN A 151 -0.34 17.75 9.25
C ASN A 151 0.71 18.50 8.42
N ARG A 152 0.44 18.78 7.13
CA ARG A 152 1.33 19.61 6.31
C ARG A 152 1.42 21.04 6.84
N GLY A 153 0.31 21.59 7.32
CA GLY A 153 0.25 22.92 7.93
C GLY A 153 1.16 23.04 9.15
N GLN A 154 1.07 22.08 10.05
CA GLN A 154 1.96 22.00 11.21
C GLN A 154 3.43 21.83 10.81
N ALA A 155 3.72 20.94 9.86
CA ALA A 155 5.08 20.73 9.36
C ALA A 155 5.66 22.01 8.72
N LYS A 156 4.84 22.77 7.97
CA LYS A 156 5.23 24.06 7.39
C LYS A 156 5.52 25.12 8.46
N ILE A 157 4.68 25.22 9.50
CA ILE A 157 4.92 26.14 10.63
C ILE A 157 6.24 25.79 11.33
N LYS A 158 6.47 24.50 11.63
CA LYS A 158 7.75 23.99 12.17
C LYS A 158 8.92 24.33 11.25
N ASN A 159 8.70 24.34 9.93
CA ASN A 159 9.68 24.73 8.92
C ASN A 159 9.78 26.25 8.68
N ARG A 160 9.27 27.10 9.60
CA ARG A 160 9.25 28.57 9.53
C ARG A 160 8.45 29.13 8.35
N GLN A 161 7.55 28.36 7.77
CA GLN A 161 6.65 28.77 6.69
C GLN A 161 5.25 29.09 7.24
N LEU A 162 5.17 30.07 8.15
CA LEU A 162 3.95 30.35 8.91
C LEU A 162 2.73 30.62 8.01
N ARG A 163 2.87 31.53 7.03
CA ARG A 163 1.77 31.92 6.13
C ARG A 163 1.22 30.72 5.35
N SER A 164 2.07 29.91 4.74
CA SER A 164 1.64 28.75 3.95
C SER A 164 1.14 27.61 4.83
N GLY A 165 1.66 27.47 6.05
CA GLY A 165 1.13 26.52 7.02
C GLY A 165 -0.28 26.89 7.47
N CYS A 166 -0.54 28.18 7.69
CA CYS A 166 -1.87 28.69 8.03
C CYS A 166 -2.91 28.51 6.93
N ILE A 167 -2.50 28.63 5.66
CA ILE A 167 -3.39 28.30 4.53
C ILE A 167 -3.82 26.84 4.59
N ASP A 168 -2.89 25.93 4.88
CA ASP A 168 -3.21 24.49 4.98
C ASP A 168 -4.11 24.19 6.20
N LEU A 169 -3.84 24.79 7.36
CA LEU A 169 -4.68 24.59 8.56
C LEU A 169 -6.12 25.09 8.33
N LYS A 170 -6.29 26.25 7.69
CA LYS A 170 -7.61 26.76 7.31
C LYS A 170 -8.29 25.82 6.30
N LYS A 171 -7.53 25.30 5.32
CA LYS A 171 -8.06 24.33 4.37
C LYS A 171 -8.51 23.03 5.02
N ALA A 172 -7.77 22.54 6.01
CA ALA A 172 -8.16 21.35 6.78
C ALA A 172 -9.49 21.58 7.52
N LEU A 173 -9.66 22.76 8.15
CA LEU A 173 -10.90 23.14 8.82
C LEU A 173 -12.08 23.26 7.84
N GLU A 174 -11.88 23.88 6.67
CA GLU A 174 -12.87 23.94 5.58
C GLU A 174 -13.33 22.55 5.11
N LEU A 175 -12.44 21.55 5.17
CA LEU A 175 -12.72 20.16 4.82
C LEU A 175 -13.28 19.34 6.00
N GLY A 176 -13.59 19.98 7.13
CA GLY A 176 -14.23 19.34 8.29
C GLY A 176 -13.27 18.74 9.32
N TYR A 177 -11.97 19.04 9.27
CA TYR A 177 -11.01 18.57 10.27
C TYR A 177 -10.97 19.53 11.48
N GLU A 178 -11.88 19.33 12.43
CA GLU A 178 -12.13 20.24 13.57
C GLU A 178 -10.90 20.47 14.45
N GLU A 179 -10.01 19.48 14.59
CA GLU A 179 -8.75 19.64 15.34
C GLU A 179 -7.89 20.80 14.81
N ALA A 180 -8.06 21.21 13.55
CA ALA A 180 -7.36 22.35 12.97
C ALA A 180 -7.77 23.69 13.62
N GLU A 181 -8.96 23.82 14.19
CA GLU A 181 -9.49 25.08 14.72
C GLU A 181 -8.56 25.70 15.77
N THR A 182 -8.14 24.90 16.75
CA THR A 182 -7.25 25.37 17.82
C THR A 182 -5.91 25.84 17.25
N HIS A 183 -5.37 25.14 16.26
CA HIS A 183 -4.12 25.52 15.60
C HIS A 183 -4.27 26.80 14.77
N VAL A 184 -5.39 26.99 14.09
CA VAL A 184 -5.69 28.24 13.36
C VAL A 184 -5.74 29.41 14.35
N ARG A 185 -6.47 29.28 15.45
CA ARG A 185 -6.61 30.33 16.47
C ARG A 185 -5.26 30.74 17.08
N ILE A 186 -4.41 29.76 17.41
CA ILE A 186 -3.11 30.00 18.05
C ILE A 186 -2.08 30.55 17.07
N HIS A 187 -1.98 29.98 15.87
CA HIS A 187 -0.86 30.25 14.96
C HIS A 187 -1.17 31.24 13.84
N CYS A 188 -2.43 31.41 13.46
CA CYS A 188 -2.79 32.07 12.21
C CYS A 188 -3.51 33.41 12.37
N GLY A 189 -3.67 33.84 13.63
CA GLY A 189 -4.65 34.85 14.01
C GLY A 189 -6.04 34.24 13.89
N GLY A 190 -6.78 34.23 14.99
CA GLY A 190 -8.23 34.00 14.94
C GLY A 190 -8.91 35.06 14.07
N PRO A 191 -10.22 34.92 13.78
CA PRO A 191 -11.01 36.11 13.44
C PRO A 191 -10.84 37.21 14.51
#